data_AF-A0A316C5J4-F1
#
_entry.id   AF-A0A316C5J4-F1
#
_cell.length_a   1.000
_cell.length_b   1.000
_cell.length_c   1.000
_cell.angle_alpha   90.00
_cell.angle_beta   90.00
_cell.angle_gamma   90.00
#
_symmetry.space_group_name_H-M   'P 1'
#
loop_
_entity.id
_entity.type
_entity.pdbx_description
1 polymer ?
#
loop_
_entity_poly.entity_id
_entity_poly.type
_entity_poly.pdbx_seq_one_letter_code
_entity_poly.pdbx_strand_id
1 'polypeptide(L)'
;MSLDEHRASTREKLIRMANQIATFFHSKPRAEGVEGVAEHINKFWEPRMRRHLFEIIDAGGDGLDELVLAAAPGIRRPAEAA
;
A
#
# COMPACT_ATOMS: atom_id res chain seq x y z
N MET A 1 -21.70 3.43 16.45
CA MET A 1 -20.66 3.52 15.40
C MET A 1 -20.88 2.35 14.47
N SER A 2 -21.13 2.62 13.18
CA SER A 2 -21.49 1.59 12.19
C SER A 2 -20.28 0.72 11.84
N LEU A 3 -20.51 -0.55 11.46
CA LEU A 3 -19.47 -1.45 10.96
C LEU A 3 -18.78 -0.88 9.70
N ASP A 4 -19.50 -0.09 8.91
CA ASP A 4 -18.99 0.57 7.71
C ASP A 4 -18.00 1.70 8.01
N GLU A 5 -18.24 2.49 9.06
CA GLU A 5 -17.31 3.53 9.55
C GLU A 5 -15.95 2.92 9.96
N HIS A 6 -15.98 1.73 10.59
CA HIS A 6 -14.77 1.08 11.07
C HIS A 6 -13.90 0.53 9.91
N ARG A 7 -14.54 0.08 8.83
CA ARG A 7 -13.86 -0.35 7.60
C ARG A 7 -13.25 0.84 6.85
N ALA A 8 -13.98 1.94 6.72
CA ALA A 8 -13.47 3.17 6.11
C ALA A 8 -12.21 3.70 6.86
N SER A 9 -12.27 3.77 8.19
CA SER A 9 -11.13 4.20 9.01
C SER A 9 -9.90 3.31 8.84
N THR A 10 -10.08 2.00 8.68
CA THR A 10 -8.98 1.06 8.45
C THR A 10 -8.33 1.25 7.07
N ARG A 11 -9.15 1.49 6.04
CA ARG A 11 -8.68 1.80 4.68
C ARG A 11 -7.86 3.09 4.65
N GLU A 12 -8.38 4.17 5.22
CA GLU A 12 -7.70 5.47 5.27
C GLU A 12 -6.38 5.40 6.02
N LYS A 13 -6.34 4.65 7.14
CA LYS A 13 -5.08 4.40 7.87
C LYS A 13 -4.05 3.68 7.01
N LEU A 14 -4.46 2.67 6.24
CA LEU A 14 -3.57 1.91 5.37
C LEU A 14 -3.00 2.78 4.24
N ILE A 15 -3.86 3.58 3.61
CA ILE A 15 -3.47 4.58 2.58
C ILE A 15 -2.45 5.55 3.16
N ARG A 16 -2.74 6.13 4.34
CA ARG A 16 -1.83 7.05 5.01
C ARG A 16 -0.47 6.42 5.28
N MET A 17 -0.44 5.19 5.80
CA MET A 17 0.84 4.49 6.05
C MET A 17 1.61 4.22 4.75
N ALA A 18 0.96 3.79 3.68
CA ALA A 18 1.61 3.59 2.38
C ALA A 18 2.23 4.89 1.87
N ASN A 19 1.49 6.01 1.96
CA ASN A 19 1.96 7.31 1.51
C ASN A 19 3.09 7.86 2.39
N GLN A 20 3.10 7.56 3.69
CA GLN A 20 4.22 7.91 4.57
C GLN A 20 5.51 7.19 4.16
N ILE A 21 5.41 5.93 3.72
CA ILE A 21 6.56 5.20 3.17
C ILE A 21 7.01 5.86 1.86
N ALA A 22 6.08 6.17 0.95
CA ALA A 22 6.41 6.85 -0.31
C ALA A 22 7.05 8.24 -0.09
N THR A 23 6.57 9.01 0.88
CA THR A 23 7.13 10.33 1.25
C THR A 23 8.62 10.23 1.60
N PHE A 24 9.03 9.18 2.31
CA PHE A 24 10.45 8.95 2.62
C PHE A 24 11.28 8.70 1.35
N PHE A 25 10.74 7.91 0.42
CA PHE A 25 11.40 7.53 -0.83
C PHE A 25 11.34 8.59 -1.94
N HIS A 26 10.51 9.62 -1.82
CA HIS A 26 10.51 10.77 -2.74
C HIS A 26 11.85 11.54 -2.75
N SER A 27 12.67 11.41 -1.71
CA SER A 27 14.03 11.96 -1.68
C SER A 27 15.03 11.20 -2.56
N LYS A 28 14.65 10.03 -3.08
CA LYS A 28 15.48 9.15 -3.91
C LYS A 28 15.09 9.27 -5.39
N PRO A 29 15.96 8.85 -6.32
CA PRO A 29 15.58 8.70 -7.73
C PRO A 29 14.33 7.81 -7.85
N ARG A 30 13.43 8.14 -8.78
CA ARG A 30 12.12 7.48 -8.92
C ARG A 30 12.23 5.95 -8.98
N ALA A 31 13.19 5.41 -9.74
CA ALA A 31 13.40 3.97 -9.85
C ALA A 31 13.75 3.33 -8.50
N GLU A 32 14.72 3.91 -7.78
CA GLU A 32 15.10 3.46 -6.43
C GLU A 32 13.96 3.62 -5.42
N GLY A 33 13.16 4.69 -5.55
CA GLY A 33 12.01 4.90 -4.70
C GLY A 33 10.95 3.81 -4.88
N VAL A 34 10.66 3.44 -6.13
CA VAL A 34 9.66 2.42 -6.47
C VAL A 34 10.08 1.07 -5.90
N GLU A 35 11.33 0.68 -6.11
CA GLU A 35 11.89 -0.56 -5.56
C GLU A 35 11.90 -0.53 -4.02
N GLY A 36 12.32 0.58 -3.43
CA GLY A 36 12.39 0.76 -1.98
C GLY A 36 11.02 0.69 -1.29
N VAL A 37 9.99 1.29 -1.88
CA VAL A 37 8.60 1.18 -1.38
C VAL A 37 8.12 -0.26 -1.43
N ALA A 38 8.32 -0.94 -2.57
CA ALA A 38 7.92 -2.35 -2.74
C ALA A 38 8.63 -3.26 -1.73
N GLU A 39 9.95 -3.10 -1.55
CA GLU A 39 10.74 -3.87 -0.59
C GLU A 39 10.26 -3.63 0.85
N HIS A 40 10.05 -2.36 1.22
CA HIS A 40 9.60 -2.00 2.56
C HIS A 40 8.25 -2.64 2.89
N ILE A 41 7.28 -2.53 1.97
CA ILE A 41 5.97 -3.15 2.15
C ILE A 41 6.11 -4.67 2.24
N ASN A 42 6.91 -5.30 1.38
CA ASN A 42 7.12 -6.75 1.43
C ASN A 42 7.75 -7.24 2.73
N LYS A 43 8.68 -6.46 3.30
CA LYS A 43 9.46 -6.84 4.49
C LYS A 43 8.70 -6.61 5.79
N PHE A 44 7.96 -5.51 5.88
CA PHE A 44 7.35 -5.06 7.14
C PHE A 44 5.84 -5.25 7.21
N TRP A 45 5.14 -5.43 6.08
CA TRP A 45 3.70 -5.59 6.09
C TRP A 45 3.28 -7.06 6.12
N GLU A 46 2.36 -7.35 7.05
CA GLU A 46 1.71 -8.65 7.14
C GLU A 46 0.91 -8.97 5.85
N PRO A 47 0.71 -10.26 5.52
CA PRO A 47 -0.04 -10.67 4.35
C PRO A 47 -1.42 -10.00 4.23
N ARG A 48 -2.17 -9.89 5.33
CA ARG A 48 -3.48 -9.23 5.34
C ARG A 48 -3.43 -7.75 4.94
N MET A 49 -2.39 -7.03 5.35
CA MET A 49 -2.23 -5.61 5.00
C MET A 49 -1.93 -5.44 3.52
N ARG A 50 -1.08 -6.32 2.97
CA ARG A 50 -0.82 -6.34 1.52
C ARG A 50 -2.07 -6.67 0.72
N ARG A 51 -2.90 -7.60 1.20
CA ARG A 51 -4.21 -7.89 0.57
C ARG A 51 -5.09 -6.66 0.52
N HIS A 52 -5.27 -5.97 1.64
CA HIS A 52 -6.07 -4.73 1.69
C HIS A 52 -5.48 -3.61 0.83
N LEU A 53 -4.15 -3.52 0.71
CA LEU A 53 -3.53 -2.58 -0.23
C LEU A 53 -3.91 -2.88 -1.67
N PHE A 54 -3.86 -4.16 -2.07
CA PHE A 54 -4.29 -4.57 -3.41
C PHE A 54 -5.79 -4.35 -3.62
N GLU A 55 -6.65 -4.56 -2.63
CA GLU A 55 -8.09 -4.21 -2.72
C GLU A 55 -8.29 -2.71 -3.01
N ILE A 56 -7.47 -1.84 -2.40
CA ILE A 56 -7.52 -0.39 -2.65
C ILE A 56 -7.05 -0.05 -4.06
N ILE A 57 -5.95 -0.67 -4.50
CA ILE A 57 -5.39 -0.48 -5.84
C ILE A 57 -6.37 -0.96 -6.91
N ASP A 58 -6.94 -2.15 -6.72
CA ASP A 58 -7.93 -2.75 -7.64
C ASP A 58 -9.23 -1.92 -7.68
N ALA A 59 -9.57 -1.21 -6.60
CA ALA A 59 -10.68 -0.27 -6.54
C ALA A 59 -10.37 1.12 -7.14
N GLY A 60 -9.22 1.30 -7.79
CA GLY A 60 -8.82 2.54 -8.48
C GLY A 60 -7.64 3.26 -7.84
N GLY A 61 -7.21 2.86 -6.64
CA GLY A 61 -6.03 3.41 -5.98
C GLY A 61 -6.25 4.79 -5.35
N ASP A 62 -7.49 5.25 -5.22
CA ASP A 62 -7.80 6.59 -4.72
C ASP A 62 -7.13 6.90 -3.38
N GLY A 63 -6.38 7.99 -3.36
CA GLY A 63 -5.65 8.49 -2.20
C GLY A 63 -4.26 7.89 -2.01
N LEU A 64 -3.84 6.91 -2.81
CA LEU A 64 -2.46 6.40 -2.79
C LEU A 64 -1.52 7.31 -3.59
N ASP A 65 -0.29 7.43 -3.10
CA ASP A 65 0.78 8.14 -3.79
C ASP A 65 1.21 7.40 -5.07
N GLU A 66 1.64 8.15 -6.09
CA GLU A 66 2.08 7.57 -7.37
C GLU A 66 3.24 6.58 -7.23
N LEU A 67 4.10 6.77 -6.23
CA LEU A 67 5.22 5.87 -5.92
C LEU A 67 4.71 4.52 -5.39
N VAL A 68 3.62 4.53 -4.62
CA VAL A 68 2.97 3.30 -4.14
C VAL A 68 2.32 2.55 -5.29
N LEU A 69 1.62 3.26 -6.17
CA LEU A 69 0.99 2.66 -7.35
C LEU A 69 2.03 2.06 -8.30
N ALA A 70 3.14 2.78 -8.53
CA ALA A 70 4.25 2.28 -9.33
C ALA A 70 4.98 1.10 -8.68
N ALA A 71 4.99 1.01 -7.34
CA ALA A 71 5.57 -0.11 -6.60
C ALA A 71 4.69 -1.37 -6.59
N ALA A 72 3.39 -1.26 -6.93
CA ALA A 72 2.45 -2.36 -6.89
C ALA A 72 2.92 -3.66 -7.59
N PRO A 73 3.55 -3.62 -8.80
CA PRO A 73 4.07 -4.81 -9.46
C PRO A 73 5.20 -5.53 -8.68
N GLY A 74 5.94 -4.80 -7.84
CA GLY A 74 7.00 -5.33 -6.99
C GLY A 74 6.52 -5.84 -5.63
N ILE A 75 5.26 -5.58 -5.25
CA ILE A 75 4.69 -6.03 -3.98
C ILE A 75 4.16 -7.46 -4.15
N ARG A 76 4.57 -8.35 -3.24
CA ARG A 76 4.13 -9.74 -3.20
C ARG A 76 2.67 -9.81 -2.77
N ARG A 77 1.78 -9.94 -3.75
CA ARG A 77 0.35 -10.21 -3.52
C ARG A 77 0.21 -11.56 -2.80
N PRO A 78 -0.35 -11.58 -1.58
CA PRO A 78 -0.63 -12.84 -0.91
C PRO A 78 -1.65 -13.63 -1.74
N ALA A 79 -1.48 -14.95 -1.81
CA ALA A 79 -2.56 -15.81 -2.28
C ALA A 79 -3.82 -15.54 -1.43
N GLU A 80 -4.99 -15.57 -2.06
CA GLU A 80 -6.23 -15.73 -1.29
C GLU A 80 -6.03 -16.97 -0.41
N ALA A 81 -6.18 -16.79 0.89
CA ALA A 81 -6.22 -17.95 1.76
C ALA A 81 -7.49 -18.71 1.35
N ALA A 82 -7.29 -19.88 0.76
CA ALA A 82 -8.35 -20.81 0.41
C ALA A 82 -9.18 -21.21 1.63
#